data_AF-A0A3M2ABU1-F1
#
_entry.id   AF-A0A3M2ABU1-F1
#
_cell.length_a   1.000
_cell.length_b   1.000
_cell.length_c   1.000
_cell.angle_alpha   90.00
_cell.angle_beta   90.00
_cell.angle_gamma   90.00
#
_symmetry.space_group_name_H-M   'P 1'
#
loop_
_entity.id
_entity.type
_entity.pdbx_description
1 polymer ?
#
loop_
_entity_poly.entity_id
_entity_poly.type
_entity_poly.pdbx_seq_one_letter_code
_entity_poly.pdbx_strand_id
1 'polypeptide(L)'
;MSLPPINVDPIVLAAQVARVMSRLHRMAYAQLAPDLTVVQVSPNFSAVINSPTHAEIVGQPIKNLLWEFVGATDTLVSVLRGELPSFKLEHVNREQADGSIVYYTFHISPLDEERPEIGLLLVVEDTTEYGRLQQKLVQDRNNLRLAQRQLARVNEELHQLNRLKSLFLSMAAHDMRTPLTAIDGMASLLLEIIEDEQDNPDPLQTEYLRLISAQAHRLNHLITDILDLDHIEQGKLEINPRWCDLVTVVREVVQAMHVLLQKQQLKLELLLPERLEAWVDPKRIWQIMYNLLGNAVKYTPKGGTVRIHLEKQGEETAVIQVQDTGKGMNEAQLARLFTLYYRTEEAKGSNTSGTGLGLFIVKHLIEAHNGQIKVKSQPNKGSTFTISIPIPPK
;
A
#
# COMPACT_ATOMS: atom_id res chain seq x y z
N MET A 1 65.80 38.79 -42.65
CA MET A 1 64.86 38.21 -43.64
C MET A 1 63.52 38.02 -42.93
N SER A 2 62.64 39.01 -43.04
CA SER A 2 61.25 38.90 -42.60
C SER A 2 60.55 37.94 -43.58
N LEU A 3 59.98 36.85 -43.05
CA LEU A 3 59.06 36.01 -43.81
C LEU A 3 57.92 36.90 -44.34
N PRO A 4 57.49 36.76 -45.59
CA PRO A 4 56.36 37.53 -46.09
C PRO A 4 55.13 37.21 -45.22
N PRO A 5 54.26 38.19 -44.92
CA PRO A 5 53.01 37.91 -44.24
C PRO A 5 52.24 36.93 -45.09
N ILE A 6 52.01 35.73 -44.55
CA ILE A 6 51.18 34.71 -45.18
C ILE A 6 49.74 35.22 -45.04
N ASN A 7 49.32 36.05 -45.98
CA ASN A 7 47.96 36.57 -46.08
C ASN A 7 47.08 35.44 -46.63
N VAL A 8 46.86 34.42 -45.80
CA VAL A 8 45.86 33.38 -46.10
C VAL A 8 44.52 34.02 -45.82
N ASP A 9 43.71 34.10 -46.85
CA ASP A 9 42.33 34.53 -46.74
C ASP A 9 41.67 33.78 -45.56
N PRO A 10 41.16 34.47 -44.52
CA PRO A 10 40.52 33.85 -43.36
C PRO A 10 39.46 32.82 -43.76
N ILE A 11 38.77 33.07 -44.88
CA ILE A 11 37.81 32.18 -45.54
C ILE A 11 38.47 30.83 -45.90
N VAL A 12 39.66 30.87 -46.48
CA VAL A 12 40.42 29.68 -46.89
C VAL A 12 41.00 28.95 -45.67
N LEU A 13 41.40 29.68 -44.63
CA LEU A 13 41.92 29.09 -43.39
C LEU A 13 40.83 28.37 -42.59
N ALA A 14 39.67 29.01 -42.40
CA ALA A 14 38.50 28.40 -41.74
C ALA A 14 38.03 27.15 -42.50
N ALA A 15 37.97 27.22 -43.83
CA ALA A 15 37.65 26.08 -44.68
C ALA A 15 38.70 24.95 -44.57
N GLN A 16 39.99 25.27 -44.44
CA GLN A 16 41.05 24.29 -44.24
C GLN A 16 40.96 23.63 -42.85
N VAL A 17 40.71 24.39 -41.79
CA VAL A 17 40.56 23.88 -40.43
C VAL A 17 39.33 22.96 -40.33
N ALA A 18 38.18 23.39 -40.84
CA ALA A 18 36.97 22.57 -40.89
C ALA A 18 37.17 21.29 -41.71
N ARG A 19 37.93 21.37 -42.81
CA ARG A 19 38.31 20.21 -43.63
C ARG A 19 39.23 19.24 -42.89
N VAL A 20 40.18 19.72 -42.11
CA VAL A 20 41.03 18.88 -41.26
C VAL A 20 40.20 18.21 -40.16
N MET A 21 39.30 18.96 -39.52
CA MET A 21 38.41 18.43 -38.49
C MET A 21 37.46 17.36 -39.03
N SER A 22 36.94 17.50 -40.26
CA SER A 22 36.09 16.48 -40.89
C SER A 22 36.77 15.13 -41.15
N ARG A 23 38.11 15.06 -41.13
CA ARG A 23 38.84 13.79 -41.20
C ARG A 23 38.78 13.01 -39.89
N LEU A 24 38.45 13.67 -38.78
CA LEU A 24 37.99 13.01 -37.56
C LEU A 24 36.56 12.56 -37.85
N HIS A 25 36.33 11.25 -37.97
CA HIS A 25 35.16 10.62 -38.63
C HIS A 25 33.78 10.92 -37.99
N ARG A 26 33.67 11.90 -37.08
CA ARG A 26 32.47 12.28 -36.32
C ARG A 26 32.00 13.72 -36.56
N MET A 27 32.61 14.47 -37.49
CA MET A 27 32.23 15.86 -37.78
C MET A 27 31.98 16.11 -39.28
N ALA A 28 30.89 16.79 -39.61
CA ALA A 28 30.60 17.32 -40.95
C ALA A 28 30.52 18.85 -40.90
N TYR A 29 30.67 19.53 -42.04
CA TYR A 29 30.52 20.98 -42.09
C TYR A 29 29.82 21.46 -43.36
N ALA A 30 29.22 22.65 -43.28
CA ALA A 30 28.70 23.43 -44.38
C ALA A 30 29.10 24.90 -44.23
N GLN A 31 29.51 25.52 -45.32
CA GLN A 31 29.72 26.96 -45.42
C GLN A 31 28.47 27.59 -46.02
N LEU A 32 27.99 28.65 -45.39
CA LEU A 32 26.81 29.38 -45.81
C LEU A 32 27.20 30.79 -46.27
N ALA A 33 26.61 31.23 -47.38
CA ALA A 33 26.67 32.61 -47.82
C ALA A 33 25.82 33.52 -46.90
N PRO A 34 25.96 34.85 -47.01
CA PRO A 34 25.19 35.80 -46.18
C PRO A 34 23.67 35.70 -46.35
N ASP A 35 23.21 35.18 -47.48
CA ASP A 35 21.79 34.89 -47.74
C ASP A 35 21.34 33.51 -47.21
N LEU A 36 22.20 32.84 -46.43
CA LEU A 36 22.00 31.52 -45.83
C LEU A 36 21.89 30.37 -46.84
N THR A 37 22.39 30.56 -48.07
CA THR A 37 22.53 29.48 -49.05
C THR A 37 23.82 28.70 -48.83
N VAL A 38 23.79 27.40 -49.11
CA VAL A 38 24.96 26.52 -48.94
C VAL A 38 25.95 26.74 -50.08
N VAL A 39 27.18 27.12 -49.75
CA VAL A 39 28.26 27.36 -50.72
C VAL A 39 29.16 26.13 -50.87
N GLN A 40 29.47 25.47 -49.76
CA GLN A 40 30.38 24.34 -49.72
C GLN A 40 30.01 23.40 -48.58
N VAL A 41 30.22 22.09 -48.75
CA VAL A 41 30.01 21.10 -47.69
C VAL A 41 31.11 20.03 -47.67
N SER A 42 31.33 19.44 -46.49
CA SER A 42 32.23 18.29 -46.33
C SER A 42 31.69 17.03 -47.02
N PRO A 43 32.55 16.07 -47.41
CA PRO A 43 32.12 14.82 -48.07
C PRO A 43 31.06 14.02 -47.29
N ASN A 44 31.09 14.07 -45.95
CA ASN A 44 30.18 13.35 -45.07
C ASN A 44 28.92 14.16 -44.68
N PHE A 45 28.75 15.39 -45.18
CA PHE A 45 27.57 16.20 -44.88
C PHE A 45 26.28 15.64 -45.50
N SER A 46 26.37 14.96 -46.65
CA SER A 46 25.25 14.27 -47.29
C SER A 46 24.59 13.23 -46.38
N ALA A 47 25.38 12.53 -45.55
CA ALA A 47 24.90 11.57 -44.57
C ALA A 47 24.14 12.22 -43.40
N VAL A 48 24.46 13.48 -43.06
CA VAL A 48 23.73 14.22 -42.02
C VAL A 48 22.31 14.54 -42.47
N ILE A 49 22.13 14.89 -43.75
CA ILE A 49 20.85 15.34 -44.33
C ILE A 49 20.07 14.23 -45.05
N ASN A 50 20.54 12.98 -45.04
CA ASN A 50 19.94 11.86 -45.76
C ASN A 50 19.65 12.17 -47.25
N SER A 51 20.56 12.89 -47.92
CA SER A 51 20.41 13.30 -49.33
C SER A 51 21.41 12.57 -50.24
N PRO A 52 21.00 12.12 -51.44
CA PRO A 52 21.82 11.24 -52.28
C PRO A 52 23.00 11.92 -52.99
N THR A 53 23.01 13.26 -53.20
CA THR A 53 24.00 13.87 -54.10
C THR A 53 24.52 15.24 -53.65
N HIS A 54 25.86 15.41 -53.60
CA HIS A 54 26.55 16.68 -53.26
C HIS A 54 26.08 17.89 -54.10
N ALA A 55 25.77 17.65 -55.37
CA ALA A 55 25.32 18.67 -56.33
C ALA A 55 23.91 19.20 -56.02
N GLU A 56 23.11 18.48 -55.25
CA GLU A 56 21.76 18.88 -54.86
C GLU A 56 21.75 19.71 -53.57
N ILE A 57 22.88 19.80 -52.86
CA ILE A 57 23.02 20.48 -51.57
C ILE A 57 23.46 21.94 -51.78
N VAL A 58 24.46 22.16 -52.63
CA VAL A 58 25.04 23.49 -52.89
C VAL A 58 24.04 24.36 -53.65
N GLY A 59 23.91 25.62 -53.23
CA GLY A 59 22.97 26.60 -53.77
C GLY A 59 21.57 26.57 -53.16
N GLN A 60 21.26 25.58 -52.30
CA GLN A 60 19.99 25.55 -51.58
C GLN A 60 20.06 26.36 -50.26
N PRO A 61 18.95 27.00 -49.83
CA PRO A 61 18.84 27.57 -48.49
C PRO A 61 19.00 26.49 -47.41
N ILE A 62 19.82 26.74 -46.38
CA ILE A 62 20.10 25.74 -45.33
C ILE A 62 18.85 25.23 -44.61
N LYS A 63 17.83 26.08 -44.45
CA LYS A 63 16.55 25.74 -43.83
C LYS A 63 15.73 24.70 -44.61
N ASN A 64 15.98 24.56 -45.92
CA ASN A 64 15.31 23.55 -46.75
C ASN A 64 15.96 22.17 -46.58
N LEU A 65 17.23 22.15 -46.18
CA LEU A 65 18.03 20.93 -45.98
C LEU A 65 17.97 20.44 -44.53
N LEU A 66 17.86 21.38 -43.59
CA LEU A 66 17.82 21.14 -42.15
C LEU A 66 16.63 21.90 -41.56
N TRP A 67 15.55 21.18 -41.28
CA TRP A 67 14.30 21.75 -40.79
C TRP A 67 14.45 22.40 -39.41
N GLU A 68 15.47 22.02 -38.64
CA GLU A 68 15.82 22.59 -37.35
C GLU A 68 16.13 24.10 -37.42
N PHE A 69 16.43 24.62 -38.63
CA PHE A 69 16.69 26.05 -38.85
C PHE A 69 15.50 26.84 -39.39
N VAL A 70 14.35 26.21 -39.66
CA VAL A 70 13.14 26.90 -40.17
C VAL A 70 12.64 27.99 -39.20
N GLY A 71 12.87 27.84 -37.90
CA GLY A 71 12.55 28.84 -36.87
C GLY A 71 13.76 29.60 -36.31
N ALA A 72 14.98 29.30 -36.74
CA ALA A 72 16.20 29.91 -36.20
C ALA A 72 16.79 30.99 -37.12
N THR A 73 16.10 31.34 -38.21
CA THR A 73 16.65 32.24 -39.24
C THR A 73 17.07 33.59 -38.69
N ASP A 74 16.27 34.20 -37.81
CA ASP A 74 16.61 35.48 -37.18
C ASP A 74 17.88 35.36 -36.31
N THR A 75 18.04 34.25 -35.60
CA THR A 75 19.24 33.97 -34.80
C THR A 75 20.48 33.80 -35.67
N LEU A 76 20.37 33.11 -36.82
CA LEU A 76 21.46 33.00 -37.78
C LEU A 76 21.86 34.36 -38.36
N VAL A 77 20.87 35.22 -38.64
CA VAL A 77 21.11 36.60 -39.09
C VAL A 77 21.78 37.44 -38.00
N SER A 78 21.43 37.27 -36.73
CA SER A 78 22.14 37.92 -35.62
C SER A 78 23.60 37.46 -35.50
N VAL A 79 23.91 36.18 -35.78
CA VAL A 79 25.30 35.72 -35.86
C VAL A 79 26.03 36.37 -37.04
N LEU A 80 25.40 36.46 -38.22
CA LEU A 80 25.96 37.16 -39.40
C LEU A 80 26.21 38.65 -39.18
N ARG A 81 25.43 39.30 -38.30
CA ARG A 81 25.61 40.71 -37.96
C ARG A 81 26.63 40.95 -36.84
N GLY A 82 27.21 39.88 -36.29
CA GLY A 82 28.11 39.95 -35.13
C GLY A 82 27.41 40.29 -33.82
N GLU A 83 26.08 40.27 -33.77
CA GLU A 83 25.30 40.48 -32.54
C GLU A 83 25.40 39.27 -31.60
N LEU A 84 25.60 38.08 -32.17
CA LEU A 84 25.84 36.83 -31.44
C LEU A 84 27.16 36.19 -31.90
N PRO A 85 28.00 35.70 -30.99
CA PRO A 85 29.30 35.10 -31.35
C PRO A 85 29.14 33.73 -32.01
N SER A 86 28.12 32.95 -31.62
CA SER A 86 27.78 31.66 -32.21
C SER A 86 26.36 31.24 -31.83
N PHE A 87 25.83 30.26 -32.55
CA PHE A 87 24.59 29.57 -32.23
C PHE A 87 24.84 28.08 -32.12
N LYS A 88 24.32 27.45 -31.06
CA LYS A 88 24.50 26.02 -30.80
C LYS A 88 23.13 25.36 -30.57
N LEU A 89 22.89 24.27 -31.28
CA LEU A 89 21.71 23.42 -31.11
C LEU A 89 22.17 22.01 -30.74
N GLU A 90 21.91 21.60 -29.49
CA GLU A 90 22.31 20.30 -28.94
C GLU A 90 21.18 19.28 -28.95
N HIS A 91 21.55 17.99 -28.88
CA HIS A 91 20.63 16.86 -28.69
C HIS A 91 19.56 16.73 -29.78
N VAL A 92 19.87 17.15 -31.01
CA VAL A 92 18.95 16.95 -32.13
C VAL A 92 18.95 15.47 -32.50
N ASN A 93 17.84 14.80 -32.25
CA ASN A 93 17.67 13.40 -32.60
C ASN A 93 17.06 13.25 -34.00
N ARG A 94 17.61 12.34 -34.79
CA ARG A 94 17.09 11.95 -36.10
C ARG A 94 16.94 10.44 -36.18
N GLU A 95 15.82 10.00 -36.73
CA GLU A 95 15.59 8.61 -37.08
C GLU A 95 16.16 8.33 -38.47
N GLN A 96 16.99 7.30 -38.56
CA GLN A 96 17.57 6.81 -39.80
C GLN A 96 16.61 5.84 -40.49
N ALA A 97 16.85 5.56 -41.78
CA ALA A 97 16.00 4.65 -42.56
C ALA A 97 15.97 3.21 -42.01
N ASP A 98 16.97 2.82 -41.21
CA ASP A 98 17.04 1.53 -40.50
C ASP A 98 16.35 1.55 -39.13
N GLY A 99 15.69 2.65 -38.76
CA GLY A 99 15.02 2.86 -37.47
C GLY A 99 15.97 3.20 -36.32
N SER A 100 17.27 3.35 -36.56
CA SER A 100 18.22 3.77 -35.53
C SER A 100 18.15 5.27 -35.29
N ILE A 101 18.33 5.69 -34.04
CA ILE A 101 18.38 7.12 -33.68
C ILE A 101 19.84 7.57 -33.63
N VAL A 102 20.11 8.69 -34.32
CA VAL A 102 21.37 9.43 -34.34
C VAL A 102 21.15 10.76 -33.63
N TYR A 103 22.15 11.22 -32.87
CA TYR A 103 22.12 12.51 -32.20
C TYR A 103 23.16 13.43 -32.81
N TYR A 104 22.75 14.64 -33.16
CA TYR A 104 23.62 15.68 -33.69
C TYR A 104 23.66 16.90 -32.78
N THR A 105 24.83 17.51 -32.75
CA THR A 105 25.02 18.87 -32.23
C THR A 105 25.41 19.76 -33.40
N PHE A 106 24.63 20.81 -33.63
CA PHE A 106 24.90 21.82 -34.64
C PHE A 106 25.57 23.02 -33.98
N HIS A 107 26.69 23.44 -34.53
CA HIS A 107 27.44 24.62 -34.12
C HIS A 107 27.56 25.57 -35.30
N ILE A 108 27.14 26.82 -35.12
CA ILE A 108 27.18 27.82 -36.16
C ILE A 108 27.95 29.02 -35.66
N SER A 109 29.00 29.37 -36.38
CA SER A 109 29.87 30.51 -36.09
C SER A 109 30.03 31.36 -37.34
N PRO A 110 30.44 32.64 -37.22
CA PRO A 110 30.90 33.38 -38.38
C PRO A 110 32.10 32.67 -39.04
N LEU A 111 32.23 32.83 -40.35
CA LEU A 111 33.37 32.28 -41.10
C LEU A 111 34.67 33.05 -40.79
N ASP A 112 34.53 34.34 -40.51
CA ASP A 112 35.58 35.26 -40.09
C ASP A 112 35.06 36.05 -38.89
N GLU A 113 35.72 35.95 -37.74
CA GLU A 113 35.28 36.62 -36.50
C GLU A 113 35.37 38.15 -36.60
N GLU A 114 36.29 38.68 -37.43
CA GLU A 114 36.43 40.13 -37.63
C GLU A 114 35.45 40.67 -38.67
N ARG A 115 34.93 39.79 -39.54
CA ARG A 115 34.02 40.13 -40.65
C ARG A 115 32.87 39.10 -40.75
N PRO A 116 31.96 39.07 -39.76
CA PRO A 116 30.89 38.08 -39.68
C PRO A 116 29.91 38.12 -40.86
N GLU A 117 29.83 39.26 -41.55
CA GLU A 117 28.95 39.48 -42.70
C GLU A 117 29.33 38.66 -43.95
N ILE A 118 30.52 38.05 -43.98
CA ILE A 118 31.02 37.26 -45.11
C ILE A 118 30.28 35.91 -45.25
N GLY A 119 29.77 35.37 -44.16
CA GLY A 119 29.08 34.07 -44.16
C GLY A 119 29.23 33.33 -42.84
N LEU A 120 28.60 32.15 -42.77
CA LEU A 120 28.61 31.29 -41.59
C LEU A 120 29.30 29.95 -41.86
N LEU A 121 29.90 29.38 -40.83
CA LEU A 121 30.35 28.00 -40.77
C LEU A 121 29.38 27.20 -39.89
N LEU A 122 28.71 26.23 -40.48
CA LEU A 122 27.98 25.19 -39.76
C LEU A 122 28.87 23.97 -39.57
N VAL A 123 29.08 23.55 -38.33
CA VAL A 123 29.71 22.28 -37.95
C VAL A 123 28.65 21.38 -37.32
N VAL A 124 28.61 20.13 -37.76
CA VAL A 124 27.71 19.09 -37.24
C VAL A 124 28.55 18.00 -36.60
N GLU A 125 28.33 17.77 -35.31
CA GLU A 125 29.00 16.71 -34.54
C GLU A 125 28.04 15.56 -34.28
N ASP A 126 28.44 14.33 -34.61
CA ASP A 126 27.74 13.11 -34.21
C ASP A 126 28.00 12.81 -32.73
N THR A 127 26.95 12.99 -31.92
CA THR A 127 26.94 12.78 -30.47
C THR A 127 26.08 11.58 -30.07
N THR A 128 25.86 10.62 -30.98
CA THR A 128 24.95 9.48 -30.78
C THR A 128 25.28 8.63 -29.56
N GLU A 129 26.56 8.32 -29.32
CA GLU A 129 26.98 7.55 -28.15
C GLU A 129 26.61 8.26 -26.84
N TYR A 130 26.80 9.58 -26.80
CA TYR A 130 26.49 10.41 -25.64
C TYR A 130 24.97 10.49 -25.40
N GLY A 131 24.18 10.75 -26.46
CA GLY A 131 22.72 10.79 -26.38
C GLY A 131 22.12 9.47 -25.89
N ARG A 132 22.59 8.33 -26.43
CA ARG A 132 22.15 6.99 -25.98
C ARG A 132 22.51 6.72 -24.52
N LEU A 133 23.72 7.10 -24.09
CA LEU A 133 24.14 6.94 -22.70
C LEU A 133 23.29 7.80 -21.76
N GLN A 134 23.03 9.05 -22.11
CA GLN A 134 22.16 9.93 -21.33
C GLN A 134 20.74 9.37 -21.22
N GLN A 135 20.15 8.92 -22.34
CA GLN A 135 18.82 8.32 -22.34
C GLN A 135 18.76 7.10 -21.41
N LYS A 136 19.76 6.21 -21.50
CA LYS A 136 19.86 5.04 -20.61
C LYS A 136 19.98 5.44 -19.15
N LEU A 137 20.81 6.44 -18.82
CA LEU A 137 20.95 6.95 -17.46
C LEU A 137 19.63 7.52 -16.91
N VAL A 138 18.88 8.26 -17.73
CA VAL A 138 17.56 8.78 -17.35
C VAL A 138 16.59 7.64 -17.07
N GLN A 139 16.58 6.62 -17.93
CA GLN A 139 15.73 5.44 -17.75
C GLN A 139 16.10 4.66 -16.48
N ASP A 140 17.38 4.37 -16.27
CA ASP A 140 17.87 3.66 -15.08
C ASP A 140 17.56 4.44 -13.79
N ARG A 141 17.71 5.77 -13.82
CA ARG A 141 17.36 6.64 -12.69
C ARG A 141 15.87 6.59 -12.36
N ASN A 142 15.02 6.56 -13.38
CA ASN A 142 13.57 6.45 -13.19
C ASN A 142 13.18 5.08 -12.62
N ASN A 143 13.76 3.99 -13.16
CA ASN A 143 13.55 2.64 -12.66
C ASN A 143 14.00 2.50 -11.19
N LEU A 144 15.19 3.04 -10.86
CA LEU A 144 15.71 3.03 -9.49
C LEU A 144 14.78 3.79 -8.52
N ARG A 145 14.27 4.96 -8.94
CA ARG A 145 13.32 5.73 -8.13
C ARG A 145 12.01 4.97 -7.87
N LEU A 146 11.50 4.27 -8.87
CA LEU A 146 10.30 3.44 -8.72
C LEU A 146 10.55 2.29 -7.74
N ALA A 147 11.68 1.58 -7.89
CA ALA A 147 12.07 0.51 -6.98
C ALA A 147 12.25 1.00 -5.54
N GLN A 148 12.90 2.15 -5.33
CA GLN A 148 13.06 2.77 -4.01
C GLN A 148 11.72 3.12 -3.36
N ARG A 149 10.77 3.68 -4.13
CA ARG A 149 9.43 3.98 -3.62
C ARG A 149 8.67 2.71 -3.23
N GLN A 150 8.76 1.67 -4.04
CA GLN A 150 8.12 0.39 -3.74
C GLN A 150 8.74 -0.26 -2.50
N LEU A 151 10.07 -0.25 -2.38
CA LEU A 151 10.78 -0.78 -1.21
C LEU A 151 10.40 -0.01 0.06
N ALA A 152 10.35 1.33 -0.01
CA ALA A 152 9.95 2.16 1.14
C ALA A 152 8.52 1.83 1.60
N ARG A 153 7.59 1.64 0.65
CA ARG A 153 6.21 1.24 0.96
C ARG A 153 6.14 -0.12 1.64
N VAL A 154 6.80 -1.13 1.07
CA VAL A 154 6.82 -2.49 1.65
C VAL A 154 7.47 -2.48 3.04
N ASN A 155 8.53 -1.70 3.23
CA ASN A 155 9.20 -1.61 4.52
C ASN A 155 8.31 -0.94 5.59
N GLU A 156 7.55 0.09 5.22
CA GLU A 156 6.57 0.72 6.10
C GLU A 156 5.45 -0.26 6.50
N GLU A 157 4.90 -1.00 5.53
CA GLU A 157 3.90 -2.05 5.79
C GLU A 157 4.45 -3.14 6.74
N LEU A 158 5.71 -3.55 6.53
CA LEU A 158 6.41 -4.51 7.39
C LEU A 158 6.59 -3.97 8.82
N HIS A 159 7.00 -2.71 8.98
CA HIS A 159 7.14 -2.09 10.30
C HIS A 159 5.81 -1.98 11.03
N GLN A 160 4.73 -1.65 10.32
CA GLN A 160 3.38 -1.62 10.89
C GLN A 160 2.94 -3.01 11.37
N LEU A 161 3.13 -4.05 10.54
CA LEU A 161 2.84 -5.44 10.92
C LEU A 161 3.65 -5.88 12.14
N ASN A 162 4.95 -5.57 12.17
CA ASN A 162 5.81 -5.95 13.29
C ASN A 162 5.37 -5.26 14.59
N ARG A 163 5.00 -3.98 14.53
CA ARG A 163 4.47 -3.24 15.68
C ARG A 163 3.16 -3.85 16.19
N LEU A 164 2.25 -4.24 15.28
CA LEU A 164 1.01 -4.91 15.62
C LEU A 164 1.27 -6.27 16.29
N LYS A 165 2.21 -7.05 15.76
CA LYS A 165 2.64 -8.33 16.36
C LYS A 165 3.19 -8.14 17.77
N SER A 166 4.06 -7.16 18.00
CA SER A 166 4.58 -6.88 19.35
C SER A 166 3.48 -6.45 20.32
N LEU A 167 2.55 -5.60 19.88
CA LEU A 167 1.40 -5.19 20.69
C LEU A 167 0.55 -6.39 21.09
N PHE A 168 0.29 -7.29 20.15
CA PHE A 168 -0.45 -8.52 20.39
C PHE A 168 0.23 -9.42 21.42
N LEU A 169 1.52 -9.70 21.26
CA LEU A 169 2.26 -10.55 22.20
C LEU A 169 2.23 -9.96 23.62
N SER A 170 2.38 -8.64 23.73
CA SER A 170 2.28 -7.94 25.02
C SER A 170 0.87 -8.06 25.63
N MET A 171 -0.17 -7.87 24.82
CA MET A 171 -1.56 -8.00 25.27
C MET A 171 -1.93 -9.44 25.65
N ALA A 172 -1.53 -10.43 24.85
CA ALA A 172 -1.75 -11.84 25.13
C ALA A 172 -1.04 -12.24 26.44
N ALA A 173 0.22 -11.83 26.63
CA ALA A 173 0.94 -12.08 27.87
C ALA A 173 0.23 -11.47 29.09
N HIS A 174 -0.26 -10.23 28.98
CA HIS A 174 -1.02 -9.58 30.06
C HIS A 174 -2.32 -10.34 30.36
N ASP A 175 -3.11 -10.64 29.34
CA ASP A 175 -4.42 -11.28 29.49
C ASP A 175 -4.31 -12.76 29.90
N MET A 176 -3.17 -13.42 29.69
CA MET A 176 -2.83 -14.73 30.26
C MET A 176 -2.32 -14.62 31.70
N ARG A 177 -1.53 -13.59 32.03
CA ARG A 177 -0.99 -13.39 33.38
C ARG A 177 -2.09 -13.19 34.41
N THR A 178 -3.12 -12.39 34.10
CA THR A 178 -4.23 -12.14 35.04
C THR A 178 -4.96 -13.42 35.51
N PRO A 179 -5.48 -14.30 34.63
CA PRO A 179 -6.10 -15.55 35.06
C PRO A 179 -5.10 -16.49 35.72
N LEU A 180 -3.84 -16.53 35.28
CA LEU A 180 -2.82 -17.38 35.87
C LEU A 180 -2.50 -16.97 37.31
N THR A 181 -2.31 -15.67 37.58
CA THR A 181 -2.10 -15.15 38.94
C THR A 181 -3.30 -15.39 39.84
N ALA A 182 -4.52 -15.31 39.29
CA ALA A 182 -5.73 -15.62 40.04
C ALA A 182 -5.85 -17.13 40.37
N ILE A 183 -5.55 -18.02 39.41
CA ILE A 183 -5.48 -19.47 39.64
C ILE A 183 -4.46 -19.78 40.74
N ASP A 184 -3.26 -19.22 40.61
CA ASP A 184 -2.16 -19.44 41.55
C ASP A 184 -2.54 -18.98 42.97
N GLY A 185 -3.00 -17.73 43.12
CA GLY A 185 -3.40 -17.21 44.43
C GLY A 185 -4.58 -17.96 45.06
N MET A 186 -5.58 -18.37 44.28
CA MET A 186 -6.71 -19.16 44.79
C MET A 186 -6.30 -20.60 45.15
N ALA A 187 -5.38 -21.19 44.39
CA ALA A 187 -4.82 -22.50 44.70
C ALA A 187 -3.97 -22.45 45.97
N SER A 188 -3.16 -21.40 46.17
CA SER A 188 -2.41 -21.18 47.41
C SER A 188 -3.32 -21.05 48.63
N LEU A 189 -4.39 -20.24 48.53
CA LEU A 189 -5.36 -20.09 49.62
C LEU A 189 -6.10 -21.40 49.92
N LEU A 190 -6.44 -22.19 48.90
CA LEU A 190 -7.02 -23.52 49.09
C LEU A 190 -6.06 -24.47 49.80
N LEU A 191 -4.77 -24.47 49.44
CA LEU A 191 -3.76 -25.29 50.08
C LEU A 191 -3.57 -24.91 51.55
N GLU A 192 -3.53 -23.61 51.88
CA GLU A 192 -3.49 -23.13 53.27
C GLU A 192 -4.68 -23.63 54.09
N ILE A 193 -5.91 -23.57 53.54
CA ILE A 193 -7.12 -24.07 54.22
C ILE A 193 -7.06 -25.59 54.43
N ILE A 194 -6.56 -26.35 53.45
CA ILE A 194 -6.44 -27.81 53.54
C ILE A 194 -5.36 -28.22 54.55
N GLU A 195 -4.29 -27.43 54.69
CA GLU A 195 -3.22 -27.69 55.66
C GLU A 195 -3.64 -27.40 57.12
N ASP A 196 -4.62 -26.51 57.33
CA ASP A 196 -5.13 -26.12 58.66
C ASP A 196 -6.31 -26.97 59.17
N GLU A 197 -7.04 -27.72 58.33
CA GLU A 197 -8.24 -28.48 58.75
C GLU A 197 -8.20 -30.00 58.50
N GLN A 198 -8.55 -30.76 59.54
CA GLN A 198 -8.98 -32.17 59.47
C GLN A 198 -10.51 -32.26 59.29
N ASP A 199 -10.95 -32.85 58.17
CA ASP A 199 -12.30 -33.39 57.90
C ASP A 199 -13.52 -32.42 57.87
N ASN A 200 -13.63 -31.58 56.83
CA ASN A 200 -14.88 -31.36 56.04
C ASN A 200 -14.62 -30.41 54.85
N PRO A 201 -15.32 -30.54 53.70
CA PRO A 201 -15.23 -29.53 52.64
C PRO A 201 -16.03 -28.28 53.01
N ASP A 202 -15.33 -27.21 53.40
CA ASP A 202 -15.89 -25.88 53.67
C ASP A 202 -16.51 -25.26 52.39
N PRO A 203 -17.71 -24.65 52.46
CA PRO A 203 -18.26 -23.75 51.44
C PRO A 203 -17.24 -22.81 50.76
N LEU A 204 -16.25 -22.29 51.50
CA LEU A 204 -15.15 -21.47 50.97
C LEU A 204 -14.27 -22.22 49.96
N GLN A 205 -13.96 -23.50 50.21
CA GLN A 205 -13.16 -24.31 49.29
C GLN A 205 -13.87 -24.48 47.94
N THR A 206 -15.19 -24.70 48.00
CA THR A 206 -16.03 -24.83 46.79
C THR A 206 -16.05 -23.52 45.99
N GLU A 207 -16.02 -22.37 46.65
CA GLU A 207 -15.96 -21.06 45.99
C GLU A 207 -14.62 -20.84 45.28
N TYR A 208 -13.49 -21.13 45.92
CA TYR A 208 -12.17 -21.02 45.29
C TYR A 208 -12.02 -21.96 44.08
N LEU A 209 -12.49 -23.21 44.19
CA LEU A 209 -12.49 -24.16 43.06
C LEU A 209 -13.31 -23.65 41.87
N ARG A 210 -14.47 -23.02 42.12
CA ARG A 210 -15.27 -22.39 41.06
C ARG A 210 -14.53 -21.22 40.40
N LEU A 211 -13.82 -20.41 41.19
CA LEU A 211 -13.06 -19.28 40.66
C LEU A 211 -11.84 -19.75 39.85
N ILE A 212 -11.10 -20.76 40.31
CA ILE A 212 -10.01 -21.40 39.55
C ILE A 212 -10.52 -21.93 38.22
N SER A 213 -11.63 -22.68 38.25
CA SER A 213 -12.26 -23.21 37.03
C SER A 213 -12.63 -22.10 36.05
N ALA A 214 -13.22 -21.00 36.51
CA ALA A 214 -13.56 -19.86 35.67
C ALA A 214 -12.32 -19.20 35.02
N GLN A 215 -11.21 -19.08 35.74
CA GLN A 215 -9.96 -18.53 35.19
C GLN A 215 -9.28 -19.50 34.19
N ALA A 216 -9.34 -20.81 34.45
CA ALA A 216 -8.86 -21.82 33.51
C ALA A 216 -9.65 -21.80 32.20
N HIS A 217 -10.98 -21.67 32.28
CA HIS A 217 -11.83 -21.48 31.10
C HIS A 217 -11.45 -20.22 30.32
N ARG A 218 -11.19 -19.11 31.02
CA ARG A 218 -10.73 -17.87 30.38
C ARG A 218 -9.39 -18.06 29.65
N LEU A 219 -8.43 -18.75 30.26
CA LEU A 219 -7.13 -19.02 29.65
C LEU A 219 -7.26 -19.91 28.41
N ASN A 220 -8.09 -20.95 28.48
CA ASN A 220 -8.39 -21.83 27.34
C ASN A 220 -9.05 -21.06 26.18
N HIS A 221 -9.96 -20.13 26.47
CA HIS A 221 -10.57 -19.28 25.45
C HIS A 221 -9.50 -18.42 24.75
N LEU A 222 -8.57 -17.82 25.50
CA LEU A 222 -7.47 -17.05 24.92
C LEU A 222 -6.57 -17.91 24.03
N ILE A 223 -6.19 -19.11 24.47
CA ILE A 223 -5.38 -20.03 23.65
C ILE A 223 -6.11 -20.40 22.35
N THR A 224 -7.42 -20.66 22.45
CA THR A 224 -8.25 -20.98 21.28
C THR A 224 -8.30 -19.81 20.30
N ASP A 225 -8.45 -18.57 20.78
CA ASP A 225 -8.42 -17.38 19.93
C ASP A 225 -7.07 -17.22 19.18
N ILE A 226 -5.96 -17.62 19.80
CA ILE A 226 -4.64 -17.60 19.16
C ILE A 226 -4.53 -18.66 18.06
N LEU A 227 -4.99 -19.88 18.34
CA LEU A 227 -4.99 -20.97 17.35
C LEU A 227 -5.91 -20.68 16.17
N ASP A 228 -7.09 -20.09 16.43
CA ASP A 228 -8.01 -19.69 15.36
C ASP A 228 -7.41 -18.59 14.49
N LEU A 229 -6.67 -17.64 15.07
CA LEU A 229 -5.94 -16.64 14.29
C LEU A 229 -4.90 -17.30 13.37
N ASP A 230 -4.11 -18.25 13.87
CA ASP A 230 -3.12 -18.97 13.06
C ASP A 230 -3.78 -19.72 11.90
N HIS A 231 -4.89 -20.42 12.16
CA HIS A 231 -5.65 -21.10 11.12
C HIS A 231 -6.26 -20.13 10.10
N ILE A 232 -6.75 -18.96 10.53
CA ILE A 232 -7.28 -17.93 9.63
C ILE A 232 -6.16 -17.39 8.72
N GLU A 233 -4.99 -17.05 9.28
CA GLU A 233 -3.86 -16.52 8.49
C GLU A 233 -3.34 -17.54 7.46
N GLN A 234 -3.44 -18.83 7.77
CA GLN A 234 -3.06 -19.91 6.85
C GLN A 234 -4.18 -20.28 5.85
N GLY A 235 -5.37 -19.69 5.96
CA GLY A 235 -6.54 -20.07 5.16
C GLY A 235 -7.08 -21.47 5.46
N LYS A 236 -6.79 -22.01 6.65
CA LYS A 236 -7.14 -23.36 7.12
C LYS A 236 -8.24 -23.37 8.19
N LEU A 237 -9.02 -22.30 8.29
CA LEU A 237 -10.13 -22.27 9.25
C LEU A 237 -11.21 -23.27 8.82
N GLU A 238 -11.17 -24.46 9.40
CA GLU A 238 -12.17 -25.50 9.17
C GLU A 238 -13.35 -25.37 10.14
N ILE A 239 -14.55 -25.55 9.60
CA ILE A 239 -15.79 -25.71 10.37
C ILE A 239 -16.32 -27.12 10.13
N ASN A 240 -17.03 -27.67 11.11
CA ASN A 240 -17.69 -28.97 11.00
C ASN A 240 -19.22 -28.79 11.12
N PRO A 241 -19.90 -28.37 10.03
CA PRO A 241 -21.32 -28.08 10.09
C PRO A 241 -22.15 -29.35 10.27
N ARG A 242 -23.21 -29.23 11.06
CA ARG A 242 -24.25 -30.25 11.24
C ARG A 242 -25.58 -29.57 11.50
N TRP A 243 -26.68 -30.30 11.28
CA TRP A 243 -27.99 -29.83 11.70
C TRP A 243 -28.03 -29.69 13.23
N CYS A 244 -28.26 -28.48 13.71
CA CYS A 244 -28.44 -28.21 15.13
C CYS A 244 -29.50 -27.15 15.38
N ASP A 245 -30.07 -27.16 16.58
CA ASP A 245 -30.98 -26.12 17.04
C ASP A 245 -30.20 -24.93 17.61
N LEU A 246 -30.30 -23.77 16.94
CA LEU A 246 -29.62 -22.54 17.35
C LEU A 246 -30.16 -22.00 18.69
N VAL A 247 -31.43 -22.27 19.03
CA VAL A 247 -32.02 -21.85 20.31
C VAL A 247 -31.26 -22.48 21.47
N THR A 248 -30.90 -23.77 21.34
CA THR A 248 -30.11 -24.50 22.35
C THR A 248 -28.74 -23.85 22.55
N VAL A 249 -28.00 -23.56 21.47
CA VAL A 249 -26.67 -22.94 21.54
C VAL A 249 -26.71 -21.55 22.20
N VAL A 250 -27.71 -20.72 21.85
CA VAL A 250 -27.88 -19.40 22.47
C VAL A 250 -28.14 -19.52 23.98
N ARG A 251 -28.97 -20.48 24.41
CA ARG A 251 -29.26 -20.71 25.83
C ARG A 251 -28.02 -21.18 26.60
N GLU A 252 -27.21 -22.06 26.03
CA GLU A 252 -25.95 -22.51 26.63
C GLU A 252 -24.98 -21.34 26.88
N VAL A 253 -24.83 -20.44 25.91
CA VAL A 253 -23.96 -19.26 26.05
C VAL A 253 -24.49 -18.31 27.12
N VAL A 254 -25.80 -18.07 27.15
CA VAL A 254 -26.44 -17.24 28.18
C VAL A 254 -26.22 -17.83 29.57
N GLN A 255 -26.34 -19.14 29.73
CA GLN A 255 -26.10 -19.83 30.99
C GLN A 255 -24.64 -19.68 31.44
N ALA A 256 -23.67 -19.83 30.51
CA ALA A 256 -22.25 -19.64 30.80
C ALA A 256 -21.93 -18.21 31.26
N MET A 257 -22.66 -17.20 30.75
CA MET A 257 -22.46 -15.80 31.13
C MET A 257 -23.35 -15.31 32.28
N HIS A 258 -24.21 -16.16 32.85
CA HIS A 258 -25.21 -15.77 33.83
C HIS A 258 -24.62 -15.05 35.05
N VAL A 259 -23.51 -15.58 35.59
CA VAL A 259 -22.82 -14.99 36.76
C VAL A 259 -22.28 -13.60 36.44
N LEU A 260 -21.71 -13.40 35.23
CA LEU A 260 -21.19 -12.10 34.81
C LEU A 260 -22.32 -11.08 34.61
N LEU A 261 -23.42 -11.50 33.97
CA LEU A 261 -24.63 -10.68 33.79
C LEU A 261 -25.20 -10.20 35.12
N GLN A 262 -25.30 -11.10 36.12
CA GLN A 262 -25.76 -10.74 37.46
C GLN A 262 -24.80 -9.80 38.19
N LYS A 263 -23.49 -10.08 38.13
CA LYS A 263 -22.46 -9.24 38.75
C LYS A 263 -22.49 -7.81 38.21
N GLN A 264 -22.77 -7.64 36.91
CA GLN A 264 -22.93 -6.34 36.26
C GLN A 264 -24.35 -5.76 36.38
N GLN A 265 -25.29 -6.46 37.01
CA GLN A 265 -26.71 -6.08 37.13
C GLN A 265 -27.35 -5.69 35.78
N LEU A 266 -27.06 -6.47 34.74
CA LEU A 266 -27.60 -6.25 33.41
C LEU A 266 -28.95 -6.95 33.26
N LYS A 267 -29.90 -6.28 32.60
CA LYS A 267 -31.16 -6.90 32.17
C LYS A 267 -30.92 -7.67 30.87
N LEU A 268 -31.27 -8.96 30.87
CA LEU A 268 -31.20 -9.80 29.67
C LEU A 268 -32.62 -10.03 29.13
N GLU A 269 -32.85 -9.68 27.87
CA GLU A 269 -34.10 -9.98 27.16
C GLU A 269 -33.82 -10.98 26.04
N LEU A 270 -34.58 -12.09 26.01
CA LEU A 270 -34.45 -13.14 25.00
C LEU A 270 -35.73 -13.22 24.17
N LEU A 271 -35.61 -12.96 22.88
CA LEU A 271 -36.65 -13.18 21.88
C LEU A 271 -36.19 -14.32 20.99
N LEU A 272 -36.58 -15.55 21.35
CA LEU A 272 -36.17 -16.77 20.66
C LEU A 272 -37.43 -17.51 20.20
N PRO A 273 -37.44 -18.13 19.00
CA PRO A 273 -38.48 -19.07 18.62
C PRO A 273 -38.42 -20.32 19.49
N GLU A 274 -39.44 -21.17 19.38
CA GLU A 274 -39.46 -22.45 20.09
C GLU A 274 -38.29 -23.36 19.65
N ARG A 275 -38.01 -23.38 18.33
CA ARG A 275 -36.91 -24.14 17.73
C ARG A 275 -36.48 -23.48 16.42
N LEU A 276 -35.18 -23.48 16.14
CA LEU A 276 -34.65 -23.04 14.84
C LEU A 276 -33.46 -23.91 14.44
N GLU A 277 -33.68 -24.81 13.48
CA GLU A 277 -32.62 -25.67 12.96
C GLU A 277 -31.84 -25.00 11.83
N ALA A 278 -30.51 -25.09 11.90
CA ALA A 278 -29.59 -24.61 10.87
C ALA A 278 -28.44 -25.61 10.65
N TRP A 279 -27.85 -25.58 9.46
CA TRP A 279 -26.64 -26.35 9.11
C TRP A 279 -25.40 -25.53 9.49
N VAL A 280 -24.90 -25.72 10.71
CA VAL A 280 -23.82 -24.91 11.28
C VAL A 280 -22.90 -25.75 12.15
N ASP A 281 -21.71 -25.25 12.45
CA ASP A 281 -20.86 -25.83 13.49
C ASP A 281 -21.27 -25.27 14.86
N PRO A 282 -21.90 -26.06 15.76
CA PRO A 282 -22.41 -25.54 17.01
C PRO A 282 -21.32 -24.98 17.92
N LYS A 283 -20.10 -25.51 17.86
CA LYS A 283 -18.98 -25.03 18.68
C LYS A 283 -18.56 -23.63 18.22
N ARG A 284 -18.53 -23.40 16.90
CA ARG A 284 -18.19 -22.10 16.33
C ARG A 284 -19.30 -21.07 16.52
N ILE A 285 -20.57 -21.47 16.43
CA ILE A 285 -21.69 -20.59 16.78
C ILE A 285 -21.66 -20.22 18.26
N TRP A 286 -21.38 -21.17 19.15
CA TRP A 286 -21.19 -20.89 20.57
C TRP A 286 -20.07 -19.85 20.77
N GLN A 287 -18.93 -20.02 20.09
CA GLN A 287 -17.81 -19.08 20.16
C GLN A 287 -18.17 -17.68 19.63
N ILE A 288 -18.90 -17.59 18.51
CA ILE A 288 -19.41 -16.34 17.97
C ILE A 288 -20.29 -15.63 19.01
N MET A 289 -21.26 -16.35 19.55
CA MET A 289 -22.21 -15.82 20.52
C MET A 289 -21.54 -15.43 21.83
N TYR A 290 -20.57 -16.21 22.31
CA TYR A 290 -19.80 -15.91 23.51
C TYR A 290 -19.00 -14.62 23.35
N ASN A 291 -18.36 -14.41 22.19
CA ASN A 291 -17.63 -13.17 21.90
C ASN A 291 -18.56 -11.96 21.82
N LEU A 292 -19.71 -12.07 21.15
CA LEU A 292 -20.67 -10.97 21.01
C LEU A 292 -21.34 -10.62 22.34
N LEU A 293 -21.83 -11.62 23.08
CA LEU A 293 -22.43 -11.41 24.40
C LEU A 293 -21.40 -10.91 25.40
N GLY A 294 -20.16 -11.42 25.36
CA GLY A 294 -19.06 -10.94 26.19
C GLY A 294 -18.76 -9.47 25.98
N ASN A 295 -18.76 -9.01 24.73
CA ASN A 295 -18.64 -7.58 24.40
C ASN A 295 -19.83 -6.79 24.94
N ALA A 296 -21.07 -7.26 24.75
CA ALA A 296 -22.26 -6.60 25.28
C ALA A 296 -22.18 -6.44 26.81
N VAL A 297 -21.79 -7.49 27.55
CA VAL A 297 -21.62 -7.45 29.01
C VAL A 297 -20.49 -6.51 29.42
N LYS A 298 -19.38 -6.52 28.69
CA LYS A 298 -18.18 -5.72 28.99
C LYS A 298 -18.42 -4.22 28.80
N TYR A 299 -19.16 -3.83 27.76
CA TYR A 299 -19.32 -2.42 27.35
C TYR A 299 -20.64 -1.78 27.77
N THR A 300 -21.55 -2.56 28.35
CA THR A 300 -22.80 -2.04 28.93
C THR A 300 -22.59 -1.62 30.39
N PRO A 301 -22.87 -0.36 30.74
CA PRO A 301 -22.85 0.09 32.13
C PRO A 301 -23.84 -0.69 33.01
N LYS A 302 -23.57 -0.70 34.32
CA LYS A 302 -24.43 -1.30 35.33
C LYS A 302 -25.88 -0.82 35.21
N GLY A 303 -26.84 -1.75 35.23
CA GLY A 303 -28.27 -1.47 35.06
C GLY A 303 -28.74 -1.33 33.61
N GLY A 304 -27.83 -1.44 32.63
CA GLY A 304 -28.18 -1.46 31.21
C GLY A 304 -28.86 -2.76 30.76
N THR A 305 -29.16 -2.84 29.47
CA THR A 305 -29.91 -3.96 28.86
C THR A 305 -29.15 -4.59 27.72
N VAL A 306 -29.17 -5.91 27.67
CA VAL A 306 -28.70 -6.72 26.54
C VAL A 306 -29.90 -7.52 26.00
N ARG A 307 -30.14 -7.45 24.69
CA ARG A 307 -31.19 -8.20 24.01
C ARG A 307 -30.59 -9.18 23.03
N ILE A 308 -31.09 -10.41 23.02
CA ILE A 308 -30.78 -11.40 22.00
C ILE A 308 -32.07 -11.73 21.27
N HIS A 309 -32.09 -11.48 19.96
CA HIS A 309 -33.18 -11.85 19.06
C HIS A 309 -32.69 -12.90 18.08
N LEU A 310 -33.37 -14.04 18.01
CA LEU A 310 -33.12 -15.10 17.04
C LEU A 310 -34.39 -15.24 16.21
N GLU A 311 -34.26 -15.25 14.89
CA GLU A 311 -35.40 -15.48 14.01
C GLU A 311 -34.98 -16.16 12.72
N LYS A 312 -35.95 -16.76 12.04
CA LYS A 312 -35.78 -17.26 10.68
C LYS A 312 -36.32 -16.21 9.70
N GLN A 313 -35.48 -15.73 8.79
CA GLN A 313 -35.89 -14.81 7.74
C GLN A 313 -36.19 -15.62 6.48
N GLY A 314 -37.48 -15.84 6.21
CA GLY A 314 -37.91 -16.79 5.17
C GLY A 314 -37.54 -18.23 5.52
N GLU A 315 -37.30 -19.07 4.50
CA GLU A 315 -36.93 -20.48 4.70
C GLU A 315 -35.42 -20.72 4.71
N GLU A 316 -34.63 -19.76 4.24
CA GLU A 316 -33.23 -19.97 3.83
C GLU A 316 -32.22 -19.21 4.69
N THR A 317 -32.63 -18.49 5.73
CA THR A 317 -31.67 -17.69 6.52
C THR A 317 -32.04 -17.66 8.01
N ALA A 318 -31.06 -17.97 8.86
CA ALA A 318 -31.11 -17.72 10.29
C ALA A 318 -30.52 -16.34 10.59
N VAL A 319 -31.21 -15.53 11.38
CA VAL A 319 -30.75 -14.20 11.80
C VAL A 319 -30.61 -14.17 13.32
N ILE A 320 -29.44 -13.75 13.80
CA ILE A 320 -29.15 -13.55 15.22
C ILE A 320 -28.78 -12.09 15.44
N GLN A 321 -29.45 -11.42 16.36
CA GLN A 321 -29.14 -10.06 16.76
C GLN A 321 -28.73 -10.02 18.23
N VAL A 322 -27.59 -9.41 18.51
CA VAL A 322 -27.13 -9.09 19.87
C VAL A 322 -27.10 -7.58 20.00
N GLN A 323 -28.00 -7.03 20.81
CA GLN A 323 -28.13 -5.60 21.05
C GLN A 323 -27.74 -5.27 22.49
N ASP A 324 -27.02 -4.19 22.68
CA ASP A 324 -26.65 -3.63 23.98
C ASP A 324 -27.06 -2.16 24.09
N THR A 325 -27.20 -1.65 25.32
CA THR A 325 -27.39 -0.22 25.61
C THR A 325 -26.12 0.42 26.15
N GLY A 326 -24.96 -0.05 25.69
CA GLY A 326 -23.65 0.36 26.18
C GLY A 326 -23.16 1.68 25.61
N LYS A 327 -21.84 1.89 25.71
CA LYS A 327 -21.17 3.12 25.26
C LYS A 327 -21.31 3.39 23.75
N GLY A 328 -21.63 2.38 22.96
CA GLY A 328 -21.69 2.48 21.50
C GLY A 328 -20.34 2.86 20.88
N MET A 329 -20.36 3.15 19.59
CA MET A 329 -19.16 3.43 18.78
C MET A 329 -19.41 4.57 17.78
N ASN A 330 -18.37 5.34 17.49
CA ASN A 330 -18.37 6.34 16.41
C ASN A 330 -18.00 5.71 15.06
N GLU A 331 -18.13 6.46 13.96
CA GLU A 331 -17.87 5.96 12.60
C GLU A 331 -16.42 5.48 12.40
N ALA A 332 -15.44 6.20 12.96
CA ALA A 332 -14.03 5.81 12.87
C ALA A 332 -13.74 4.48 13.60
N GLN A 333 -14.44 4.22 14.71
CA GLN A 333 -14.37 2.97 15.44
C GLN A 333 -15.05 1.84 14.67
N LEU A 334 -16.23 2.10 14.08
CA LEU A 334 -16.95 1.13 13.24
C LEU A 334 -16.13 0.67 12.03
N ALA A 335 -15.45 1.61 11.35
CA ALA A 335 -14.60 1.31 10.19
C ALA A 335 -13.45 0.33 10.51
N ARG A 336 -13.03 0.26 11.77
CA ARG A 336 -11.89 -0.55 12.22
C ARG A 336 -12.29 -1.73 13.10
N LEU A 337 -13.58 -1.91 13.38
CA LEU A 337 -14.10 -2.83 14.38
C LEU A 337 -13.66 -4.29 14.17
N PHE A 338 -13.59 -4.71 12.90
CA PHE A 338 -13.22 -6.06 12.50
C PHE A 338 -11.75 -6.18 12.08
N THR A 339 -10.89 -5.23 12.44
CA THR A 339 -9.45 -5.30 12.16
C THR A 339 -8.71 -5.97 13.30
N LEU A 340 -7.62 -6.69 12.98
CA LEU A 340 -6.77 -7.38 13.95
C LEU A 340 -6.30 -6.44 15.05
N TYR A 341 -6.38 -6.90 16.30
CA TYR A 341 -5.90 -6.22 17.51
C TYR A 341 -6.56 -4.86 17.78
N TYR A 342 -7.70 -4.57 17.14
CA TYR A 342 -8.36 -3.30 17.31
C TYR A 342 -9.00 -3.18 18.71
N ARG A 343 -8.64 -2.08 19.40
CA ARG A 343 -9.24 -1.64 20.66
C ARG A 343 -9.33 -0.13 20.66
N THR A 344 -10.43 0.42 21.18
CA THR A 344 -10.59 1.86 21.36
C THR A 344 -9.57 2.40 22.36
N GLU A 345 -9.16 3.66 22.23
CA GLU A 345 -8.18 4.28 23.14
C GLU A 345 -8.69 4.32 24.59
N GLU A 346 -9.99 4.55 24.78
CA GLU A 346 -10.65 4.48 26.09
C GLU A 346 -10.58 3.08 26.69
N ALA A 347 -10.64 2.03 25.86
CA ALA A 347 -10.48 0.64 26.28
C ALA A 347 -9.01 0.27 26.56
N LYS A 348 -8.02 1.03 26.05
CA LYS A 348 -6.59 0.87 26.37
C LYS A 348 -6.21 1.55 27.69
N GLY A 349 -6.84 2.70 27.99
CA GLY A 349 -6.62 3.46 29.23
C GLY A 349 -7.42 2.98 30.44
N SER A 350 -8.35 2.04 30.26
CA SER A 350 -9.13 1.41 31.33
C SER A 350 -8.69 -0.04 31.56
N ASN A 351 -8.87 -0.58 32.77
CA ASN A 351 -8.61 -1.98 33.13
C ASN A 351 -9.46 -3.02 32.36
N THR A 352 -10.07 -2.65 31.24
CA THR A 352 -11.00 -3.46 30.47
C THR A 352 -10.23 -4.44 29.57
N SER A 353 -9.76 -5.55 30.16
CA SER A 353 -9.02 -6.64 29.51
C SER A 353 -9.64 -7.18 28.21
N GLY A 354 -8.83 -7.61 27.24
CA GLY A 354 -9.27 -8.17 25.95
C GLY A 354 -8.20 -8.08 24.85
N THR A 355 -8.09 -9.13 24.03
CA THR A 355 -7.05 -9.30 22.99
C THR A 355 -7.28 -8.50 21.71
N GLY A 356 -8.50 -7.98 21.50
CA GLY A 356 -8.89 -7.37 20.22
C GLY A 356 -9.03 -8.38 19.07
N LEU A 357 -9.03 -9.69 19.37
CA LEU A 357 -9.20 -10.75 18.38
C LEU A 357 -10.64 -11.20 18.20
N GLY A 358 -11.46 -11.13 19.26
CA GLY A 358 -12.78 -11.75 19.28
C GLY A 358 -13.67 -11.35 18.10
N LEU A 359 -13.76 -10.06 17.75
CA LEU A 359 -14.59 -9.62 16.61
C LEU A 359 -13.99 -9.99 15.25
N PHE A 360 -12.67 -10.00 15.11
CA PHE A 360 -12.01 -10.48 13.89
C PHE A 360 -12.28 -11.97 13.66
N ILE A 361 -12.19 -12.78 14.72
CA ILE A 361 -12.51 -14.22 14.69
C ILE A 361 -13.99 -14.42 14.38
N VAL A 362 -14.88 -13.69 15.05
CA VAL A 362 -16.34 -13.73 14.79
C VAL A 362 -16.63 -13.51 13.30
N LYS A 363 -16.01 -12.50 12.68
CA LYS A 363 -16.20 -12.22 11.26
C LYS A 363 -15.79 -13.43 10.39
N HIS A 364 -14.61 -13.99 10.60
CA HIS A 364 -14.12 -15.13 9.82
C HIS A 364 -14.93 -16.41 10.05
N LEU A 365 -15.37 -16.67 11.29
CA LEU A 365 -16.24 -17.80 11.59
C LEU A 365 -17.59 -17.67 10.89
N ILE A 366 -18.16 -16.46 10.83
CA ILE A 366 -19.42 -16.20 10.12
C ILE A 366 -19.22 -16.37 8.61
N GLU A 367 -18.12 -15.85 8.06
CA GLU A 367 -17.77 -16.01 6.65
C GLU A 367 -17.55 -17.48 6.28
N ALA A 368 -16.92 -18.27 7.15
CA ALA A 368 -16.77 -19.72 6.97
C ALA A 368 -18.14 -20.45 6.90
N HIS A 369 -19.17 -19.91 7.56
CA HIS A 369 -20.56 -20.38 7.47
C HIS A 369 -21.31 -19.79 6.26
N ASN A 370 -20.63 -19.12 5.32
CA ASN A 370 -21.21 -18.35 4.21
C ASN A 370 -22.18 -17.25 4.69
N GLY A 371 -22.03 -16.81 5.93
CA GLY A 371 -22.87 -15.80 6.54
C GLY A 371 -22.37 -14.37 6.34
N GLN A 372 -23.10 -13.43 6.93
CA GLN A 372 -22.74 -12.02 6.98
C GLN A 372 -22.92 -11.48 8.39
N ILE A 373 -22.05 -10.55 8.78
CA ILE A 373 -22.20 -9.75 10.00
C ILE A 373 -22.34 -8.27 9.66
N LYS A 374 -23.34 -7.62 10.25
CA LYS A 374 -23.57 -6.18 10.18
C LYS A 374 -23.58 -5.60 11.57
N VAL A 375 -23.11 -4.36 11.70
CA VAL A 375 -23.12 -3.63 12.97
C VAL A 375 -23.78 -2.27 12.78
N LYS A 376 -24.67 -1.92 13.71
CA LYS A 376 -25.20 -0.57 13.87
C LYS A 376 -24.86 -0.09 15.27
N SER A 377 -24.26 1.08 15.42
CA SER A 377 -23.90 1.63 16.72
C SER A 377 -23.92 3.15 16.66
N GLN A 378 -24.26 3.77 17.78
CA GLN A 378 -24.16 5.21 17.98
C GLN A 378 -23.58 5.49 19.36
N PRO A 379 -22.71 6.52 19.52
CA PRO A 379 -22.16 6.85 20.83
C PRO A 379 -23.26 7.06 21.88
N ASN A 380 -23.09 6.43 23.04
CA ASN A 380 -23.99 6.41 24.20
C ASN A 380 -25.40 5.87 23.96
N LYS A 381 -25.64 5.18 22.84
CA LYS A 381 -26.92 4.49 22.55
C LYS A 381 -26.79 2.98 22.45
N GLY A 382 -25.56 2.46 22.58
CA GLY A 382 -25.24 1.05 22.46
C GLY A 382 -25.02 0.59 21.03
N SER A 383 -24.93 -0.73 20.86
CA SER A 383 -24.63 -1.37 19.58
C SER A 383 -25.60 -2.50 19.27
N THR A 384 -25.70 -2.85 18.00
CA THR A 384 -26.46 -4.00 17.51
C THR A 384 -25.62 -4.73 16.49
N PHE A 385 -25.24 -5.96 16.82
CA PHE A 385 -24.59 -6.89 15.92
C PHE A 385 -25.65 -7.81 15.33
N THR A 386 -25.72 -7.90 14.01
CA THR A 386 -26.66 -8.75 13.27
C THR A 386 -25.88 -9.76 12.45
N ILE A 387 -26.07 -11.03 12.75
CA ILE A 387 -25.50 -12.16 12.03
C ILE A 387 -26.59 -12.78 11.17
N SER A 388 -26.28 -13.09 9.92
CA SER A 388 -27.16 -13.81 9.00
C SER A 388 -26.42 -15.03 8.47
N ILE A 389 -26.99 -16.22 8.64
CA ILE A 389 -26.39 -17.49 8.19
C ILE A 389 -27.37 -18.18 7.22
N PRO A 390 -26.95 -18.50 5.98
CA PRO A 390 -27.76 -19.27 5.06
C PRO A 390 -28.07 -20.67 5.60
N ILE A 391 -29.31 -21.11 5.42
CA ILE A 391 -29.78 -22.45 5.76
C ILE A 391 -29.91 -23.20 4.42
N PRO A 392 -29.08 -24.23 4.16
CA PRO A 392 -29.24 -25.03 2.96
C PRO A 392 -30.56 -25.82 3.03
N PRO A 393 -31.15 -26.17 1.88
CA PRO A 393 -32.29 -27.08 1.84
C PRO A 393 -31.90 -28.43 2.46
N LYS A 394 -32.84 -29.03 3.19
CA LYS A 394 -32.67 -30.35 3.82
C LYS A 394 -32.70 -31.48 2.83
#